data_AF-D1Q099-F1
#
_entry.id   AF-D1Q099-F1
#
_cell.length_a   1.000
_cell.length_b   1.000
_cell.length_c   1.000
_cell.angle_alpha   90.00
_cell.angle_beta   90.00
_cell.angle_gamma   90.00
#
_symmetry.space_group_name_H-M   'P 1'
#
loop_
_entity.id
_entity.type
_entity.pdbx_description
1 polymer ?
#
loop_
_entity_poly.entity_id
_entity_poly.type
_entity_poly.pdbx_seq_one_letter_code
_entity_poly.pdbx_strand_id
1 'polypeptide(L)' 'MDSLHLTYDEVVNEIPYRNLIIMQKDKQHEVYGDMVKTISGKDMAKRRNKK' A
#
# COMPACT_ATOMS: atom_id res chain seq x y z
N MET A 1 -5.67 12.34 -13.61
CA MET A 1 -7.05 12.49 -13.10
C MET A 1 -7.50 11.20 -12.46
N ASP A 2 -7.66 10.11 -13.21
CA ASP A 2 -8.23 8.84 -12.68
C ASP A 2 -7.43 8.15 -11.57
N SER A 3 -6.09 8.21 -11.59
CA SER A 3 -5.28 7.58 -10.54
C SER A 3 -5.48 8.20 -9.16
N LEU A 4 -5.77 9.49 -9.07
CA LEU A 4 -6.01 10.20 -7.80
C LEU A 4 -7.50 10.55 -7.62
N HIS A 5 -8.35 10.16 -8.57
CA HIS A 5 -9.77 10.55 -8.65
C HIS A 5 -10.00 12.07 -8.52
N LEU A 6 -9.10 12.86 -9.09
CA LEU A 6 -9.18 14.32 -9.09
C LEU A 6 -9.83 14.82 -10.39
N THR A 7 -10.58 15.91 -10.27
CA THR A 7 -11.14 16.63 -11.41
C THR A 7 -10.09 17.46 -12.13
N TYR A 8 -10.40 17.87 -13.35
CA TYR A 8 -9.49 18.69 -14.17
C TYR A 8 -9.16 20.02 -13.51
N ASP A 9 -10.17 20.65 -12.89
CA ASP A 9 -10.03 21.96 -12.26
C ASP A 9 -9.07 21.92 -11.07
N GLU A 10 -9.22 20.91 -10.20
CA GLU A 10 -8.35 20.70 -9.05
C GLU A 10 -6.88 20.54 -9.45
N VAL A 11 -6.59 19.80 -10.52
CA VAL A 11 -5.21 19.54 -10.95
C VAL A 11 -4.56 20.73 -11.63
N VAL A 12 -5.34 21.57 -12.32
CA VAL A 12 -4.80 22.68 -13.11
C VAL A 12 -4.77 23.98 -12.31
N ASN A 13 -5.82 24.26 -11.56
CA ASN A 13 -6.05 25.58 -10.95
C ASN A 13 -5.86 25.59 -9.43
N GLU A 14 -6.09 24.48 -8.74
CA GLU A 14 -6.10 24.45 -7.27
C GLU A 14 -4.84 23.83 -6.66
N ILE A 15 -4.38 22.70 -7.18
CA ILE A 15 -3.31 21.90 -6.58
C ILE A 15 -1.99 22.14 -7.33
N PRO A 16 -0.94 22.63 -6.65
CA PRO A 16 0.38 22.74 -7.25
C PRO A 16 0.92 21.39 -7.72
N TYR A 17 1.56 21.38 -8.89
CA TYR A 17 2.09 20.16 -9.52
C TYR A 17 3.01 19.33 -8.60
N ARG A 18 3.83 19.99 -7.76
CA ARG A 18 4.70 19.31 -6.78
C ARG A 18 3.90 18.40 -5.84
N ASN A 19 2.73 18.84 -5.40
CA ASN A 19 1.90 18.09 -4.47
C ASN A 19 1.28 16.88 -5.17
N LEU A 20 0.85 17.03 -6.43
CA LEU A 20 0.33 15.92 -7.24
C LEU A 20 1.34 14.77 -7.36
N ILE A 21 2.63 15.06 -7.53
CA ILE A 21 3.67 14.02 -7.58
C ILE A 21 3.78 13.27 -6.25
N ILE A 22 3.73 13.99 -5.13
CA ILE A 22 3.84 13.39 -3.80
C ILE A 22 2.60 12.51 -3.53
N MET A 23 1.40 13.01 -3.84
CA MET A 23 0.15 12.28 -3.69
C MET A 23 0.11 11.00 -4.55
N GLN A 24 0.64 11.04 -5.77
CA GLN A 24 0.74 9.83 -6.61
C GLN A 24 1.62 8.74 -5.97
N LYS A 25 2.67 9.13 -5.26
CA LYS A 25 3.58 8.18 -4.58
C LYS A 25 3.02 7.68 -3.25
N ASP A 26 2.18 8.48 -2.59
CA ASP A 26 1.53 8.12 -1.32
C ASP A 26 0.29 7.24 -1.53
N LYS A 27 -0.22 7.13 -2.76
CA LYS A 27 -1.33 6.23 -3.07
C LYS A 27 -0.95 4.78 -2.71
N GLN A 28 -1.77 4.16 -1.87
CA GLN A 28 -1.62 2.75 -1.53
C GLN A 28 -1.65 1.90 -2.80
N HIS A 29 -0.57 1.15 -3.05
CA HIS A 29 -0.49 0.21 -4.15
C HIS A 29 -0.68 -1.22 -3.62
N GLU A 30 -1.31 -2.07 -4.42
CA GLU A 30 -1.33 -3.49 -4.13
C GLU A 30 0.08 -4.06 -4.24
N VAL A 31 0.47 -4.90 -3.28
CA VAL A 31 1.74 -5.63 -3.32
C VAL A 31 1.41 -7.03 -3.84
N TYR A 32 1.97 -7.37 -4.99
CA TYR A 32 1.86 -8.71 -5.56
C TYR A 32 3.07 -9.56 -5.14
N GLY A 33 2.84 -10.75 -4.59
CA GLY A 33 3.91 -11.67 -4.18
C GLY A 33 3.51 -12.62 -3.04
N ASP A 34 4.47 -13.44 -2.60
CA ASP A 34 4.26 -14.39 -1.51
C ASP A 34 4.27 -13.69 -0.13
N MET A 35 3.25 -13.97 0.67
CA MET A 35 3.17 -13.46 2.05
C MET A 35 4.12 -14.23 2.96
N VAL A 36 5.30 -13.66 3.21
CA VAL A 36 6.26 -14.21 4.19
C VAL A 36 5.78 -13.91 5.61
N LYS A 37 5.29 -14.93 6.33
CA LYS A 37 4.94 -14.82 7.74
C LYS A 37 6.10 -15.24 8.63
N THR A 38 6.74 -14.28 9.30
CA THR A 38 7.72 -14.58 10.34
C THR A 38 7.02 -15.18 11.56
N ILE A 39 7.26 -16.46 11.82
CA ILE A 39 6.74 -17.18 13.00
C ILE A 39 7.88 -17.57 13.92
N SER A 40 7.66 -17.46 15.23
CA SER A 40 8.66 -17.86 16.22
C SER A 40 8.80 -19.39 16.27
N GLY A 41 10.00 -19.88 16.61
CA GLY A 41 10.24 -21.32 16.78
C GLY A 41 9.34 -21.95 17.86
N LYS A 42 8.98 -21.17 18.89
CA LYS A 42 8.05 -21.59 19.96
C LYS A 42 6.64 -21.83 19.42
N ASP A 43 6.17 -20.98 18.52
CA ASP A 43 4.85 -21.12 17.91
C ASP A 43 4.80 -22.28 16.91
N MET A 44 5.90 -22.55 16.21
CA MET A 44 6.04 -23.75 15.38
C MET A 44 5.97 -25.03 16.21
N ALA A 45 6.68 -25.09 17.34
CA ALA A 45 6.68 -26.26 18.22
C ALA A 45 5.28 -26.54 18.81
N LYS A 46 4.53 -25.50 19.21
CA LYS A 46 3.16 -25.64 19.73
C LYS A 46 2.18 -26.25 18.70
N ARG A 47 2.36 -25.98 17.41
CA ARG A 47 1.52 -26.56 16.34
C ARG A 47 1.78 -28.05 16.15
N ARG A 48 3.02 -28.49 16.32
CA ARG A 48 3.41 -29.91 16.17
C ARG A 48 2.74 -30.80 17.22
N ASN A 49 2.57 -30.29 18.45
CA ASN A 49 1.99 -31.04 19.57
C ASN A 49 0.44 -31.12 19.55
N LYS A 50 -0.22 -30.55 18.53
CA LYS A 50 -1.69 -30.57 18.37
C LYS A 50 -2.19 -31.60 17.34
N LYS A 51 -1.30 -32.34 16.69
CA LYS A 51 -1.63 -33.57 15.94
C LYS A 51 -1.56 -34.75 16.87
#